data_AF-A0A388Q239-F1
#
_entry.id   AF-A0A388Q239-F1
#
_cell.length_a   1.000
_cell.length_b   1.000
_cell.length_c   1.000
_cell.angle_alpha   90.00
_cell.angle_beta   90.00
_cell.angle_gamma   90.00
#
_symmetry.space_group_name_H-M   'P 1'
#
loop_
_entity.id
_entity.type
_entity.pdbx_description
1 polymer ?
#
loop_
_entity_poly.entity_id
_entity_poly.type
_entity_poly.pdbx_seq_one_letter_code
_entity_poly.pdbx_strand_id
1 'polypeptide(L)'
;MVKVNLVIDHKNWKFRYPKINLFITKSIKKILLSIFSSHKTNFEISILLTGSKNMKNLNKKFRKINKDTDVLSFPAEEKDFFDKDLKSKKKYILEM
;
A
#
# COMPACT_ATOMS: atom_id res chain seq x y z
N MET A 1 -12.79 8.99 -7.03
CA MET A 1 -11.53 9.29 -7.77
C MET A 1 -10.38 8.52 -7.14
N VAL A 2 -9.52 7.88 -7.95
CA VAL A 2 -8.38 7.08 -7.44
C VAL A 2 -7.08 7.88 -7.56
N LYS A 3 -6.47 8.19 -6.42
CA LYS A 3 -5.16 8.85 -6.29
C LYS A 3 -4.11 7.81 -5.89
N VAL A 4 -3.04 7.72 -6.67
CA VAL A 4 -1.91 6.83 -6.39
C VAL A 4 -0.67 7.69 -6.23
N ASN A 5 -0.08 7.67 -5.05
CA ASN A 5 1.20 8.31 -4.76
C ASN A 5 2.30 7.24 -4.79
N LEU A 6 3.30 7.43 -5.66
CA LEU A 6 4.40 6.48 -5.82
C LEU A 6 5.72 7.18 -5.54
N VAL A 7 6.41 6.72 -4.50
CA VAL A 7 7.75 7.18 -4.13
C VAL A 7 8.75 6.07 -4.44
N ILE A 8 9.83 6.42 -5.13
CA ILE A 8 10.92 5.49 -5.46
C ILE A 8 12.18 5.93 -4.72
N ASP A 9 12.53 5.16 -3.71
CA ASP A 9 13.67 5.39 -2.83
C ASP A 9 14.94 4.68 -3.36
N HIS A 10 14.77 3.54 -4.05
CA HIS A 10 15.89 2.77 -4.58
C HIS A 10 16.03 2.89 -6.11
N LYS A 11 17.16 3.41 -6.58
CA LYS A 11 17.40 3.71 -8.02
C LYS A 11 17.26 2.50 -8.95
N ASN A 12 17.58 1.29 -8.47
CA ASN A 12 17.50 0.07 -9.27
C ASN A 12 16.08 -0.21 -9.82
N TRP A 13 15.03 0.29 -9.18
CA TRP A 13 13.66 0.15 -9.68
C TRP A 13 13.47 0.85 -11.02
N LYS A 14 13.93 2.10 -11.14
CA LYS A 14 13.86 2.86 -12.40
C LYS A 14 14.81 2.31 -13.46
N PHE A 15 15.98 1.83 -13.05
CA PHE A 15 16.95 1.23 -13.97
C PHE A 15 16.41 -0.05 -14.61
N ARG A 16 15.87 -0.97 -13.79
CA ARG A 16 15.35 -2.25 -14.27
C ARG A 16 13.98 -2.13 -14.93
N TYR A 17 13.16 -1.19 -14.48
CA TYR A 17 11.80 -0.97 -14.98
C TYR A 17 11.55 0.52 -15.25
N PRO A 18 11.99 1.06 -16.40
CA PRO A 18 11.87 2.50 -16.71
C PRO A 18 10.43 3.04 -16.69
N LYS A 19 9.44 2.20 -16.99
CA LYS A 19 8.01 2.55 -17.03
C LYS A 19 7.24 2.14 -15.77
N ILE A 20 7.94 1.85 -14.66
CA ILE A 20 7.32 1.31 -13.43
C ILE A 20 6.22 2.22 -12.87
N ASN A 21 6.40 3.53 -12.90
CA ASN A 21 5.39 4.49 -12.43
C ASN A 21 4.07 4.34 -13.18
N LEU A 22 4.13 4.26 -14.50
CA LEU A 22 2.95 4.11 -15.36
C LEU A 22 2.29 2.75 -15.14
N PHE A 23 3.10 1.68 -15.07
CA PHE A 23 2.62 0.33 -14.88
C PHE A 23 1.86 0.18 -13.55
N ILE A 24 2.49 0.54 -12.42
CA ILE A 24 1.89 0.43 -11.09
C ILE A 24 0.61 1.27 -10.99
N THR A 25 0.66 2.52 -11.44
CA THR A 25 -0.49 3.43 -11.38
C THR A 25 -1.69 2.88 -12.17
N LYS A 26 -1.46 2.35 -13.38
CA LYS A 26 -2.51 1.75 -14.20
C LYS A 26 -3.08 0.49 -13.56
N SER A 27 -2.22 -0.40 -13.07
CA SER A 27 -2.63 -1.66 -12.45
C SER A 27 -3.50 -1.42 -11.21
N ILE A 28 -3.08 -0.51 -10.32
CA ILE A 28 -3.84 -0.18 -9.10
C ILE A 28 -5.20 0.44 -9.44
N LYS A 29 -5.23 1.39 -10.38
CA LYS A 29 -6.48 1.98 -10.82
C LYS A 29 -7.44 0.92 -11.36
N LYS A 30 -6.95 -0.02 -12.18
CA LYS A 30 -7.76 -1.12 -12.72
C LYS A 30 -8.30 -2.02 -11.60
N ILE A 31 -7.45 -2.43 -10.66
CA ILE A 31 -7.82 -3.29 -9.54
C ILE A 31 -8.88 -2.61 -8.66
N LEU A 32 -8.65 -1.36 -8.25
CA LEU A 32 -9.58 -0.62 -7.42
C LEU A 32 -10.93 -0.39 -8.11
N LEU A 33 -10.93 -0.06 -9.41
CA LEU A 33 -12.16 0.07 -10.17
C LEU A 33 -12.91 -1.26 -10.31
N SER A 34 -12.21 -2.40 -10.38
CA SER A 34 -12.86 -3.72 -10.43
C SER A 34 -13.46 -4.15 -9.09
N ILE A 35 -12.83 -3.79 -7.96
CA ILE A 35 -13.32 -4.13 -6.61
C ILE A 35 -14.45 -3.20 -6.21
N PHE A 36 -14.27 -1.90 -6.44
CA PHE A 36 -15.19 -0.85 -6.04
C PHE A 36 -15.86 -0.28 -7.29
N SER A 37 -16.88 -0.99 -7.77
CA SER A 37 -17.66 -0.63 -8.96
C SER A 37 -18.41 0.72 -8.82
N SER A 38 -18.55 1.26 -7.60
CA SER A 38 -19.21 2.54 -7.38
C SER A 38 -18.26 3.72 -7.57
N HIS A 39 -18.57 4.59 -8.52
CA HIS A 39 -17.84 5.85 -8.79
C HIS A 39 -17.84 6.87 -7.64
N LYS A 40 -18.55 6.59 -6.53
CA LYS A 40 -18.75 7.54 -5.42
C LYS A 40 -17.62 7.57 -4.40
N THR A 41 -16.71 6.59 -4.39
CA THR A 41 -15.63 6.53 -3.40
C THR A 41 -14.33 7.13 -3.92
N ASN A 42 -13.67 7.91 -3.05
CA ASN A 42 -12.33 8.43 -3.28
C ASN A 42 -11.32 7.51 -2.58
N PHE A 43 -10.34 7.01 -3.32
CA PHE A 43 -9.29 6.14 -2.79
C PHE A 43 -7.96 6.84 -2.95
N GLU A 44 -7.16 6.82 -1.89
CA GLU A 44 -5.76 7.23 -1.92
C GLU A 44 -4.89 6.07 -1.45
N ILE A 45 -3.90 5.71 -2.28
CA ILE A 45 -2.90 4.70 -1.94
C ILE A 45 -1.52 5.32 -2.12
N SER A 46 -0.66 5.14 -1.11
CA SER A 46 0.76 5.50 -1.18
C SER A 46 1.62 4.24 -1.22
N ILE A 47 2.57 4.20 -2.16
CA ILE A 47 3.51 3.08 -2.33
C ILE A 47 4.92 3.61 -2.30
N LEU A 48 5.75 2.98 -1.47
CA LEU A 48 7.18 3.20 -1.40
C LEU A 48 7.92 2.01 -2.04
N LEU A 49 8.56 2.23 -3.17
CA LEU A 49 9.47 1.27 -3.78
C LEU A 49 10.87 1.47 -3.23
N THR A 50 11.30 0.55 -2.36
CA THR A 50 12.59 0.62 -1.67
C THR A 50 13.42 -0.66 -1.88
N GLY A 51 14.62 -0.71 -1.30
CA GLY A 51 15.53 -1.87 -1.34
C GLY A 51 15.61 -2.58 0.02
N SER A 52 16.24 -3.76 0.03
CA SER A 52 16.31 -4.66 1.21
C SER A 52 16.83 -3.99 2.49
N LYS A 53 17.82 -3.09 2.39
CA LYS A 53 18.37 -2.38 3.56
C LYS A 53 17.31 -1.54 4.26
N ASN A 54 16.57 -0.72 3.52
CA ASN A 54 15.56 0.15 4.10
C ASN A 54 14.31 -0.66 4.47
N MET A 55 13.97 -1.71 3.71
CA MET A 55 12.91 -2.65 4.07
C MET A 55 13.16 -3.35 5.41
N LYS A 56 14.39 -3.83 5.67
CA LYS A 56 14.79 -4.38 6.96
C LYS A 56 14.65 -3.37 8.09
N ASN A 57 15.03 -2.10 7.85
CA ASN A 57 14.87 -1.03 8.84
C ASN A 57 13.40 -0.75 9.15
N LEU A 58 12.54 -0.69 8.14
CA LEU A 58 11.09 -0.52 8.30
C LEU A 58 10.46 -1.69 9.05
N ASN A 59 10.83 -2.92 8.70
CA ASN A 59 10.31 -4.12 9.35
C ASN A 59 10.72 -4.19 10.82
N LYS A 60 11.98 -3.83 11.13
CA LYS A 60 12.46 -3.71 12.51
C LYS A 60 11.71 -2.62 13.27
N LYS A 61 11.45 -1.46 12.65
CA LYS A 61 10.79 -0.32 13.28
C LYS A 61 9.32 -0.61 13.60
N PHE A 62 8.57 -1.14 12.64
CA PHE A 62 7.11 -1.24 12.74
C PHE A 62 6.59 -2.63 13.13
N ARG A 63 7.33 -3.71 12.84
CA ARG A 63 6.95 -5.09 13.23
C ARG A 63 7.90 -5.72 14.27
N LYS A 64 8.99 -5.03 14.66
CA LYS A 64 10.04 -5.55 15.57
C LYS A 64 10.79 -6.78 15.02
N ILE A 65 10.80 -6.99 13.70
CA ILE A 65 11.47 -8.11 13.04
C ILE A 65 12.73 -7.60 12.34
N ASN A 66 13.91 -8.09 12.74
CA ASN A 66 15.20 -7.67 12.19
C ASN A 66 15.59 -8.43 10.90
N LYS A 67 14.66 -8.53 9.94
CA LYS A 67 14.82 -9.17 8.63
C LYS A 67 14.07 -8.33 7.58
N ASP A 68 14.50 -8.35 6.34
CA ASP A 68 13.69 -7.82 5.24
C ASP A 68 12.49 -8.72 4.92
N THR A 69 11.58 -8.20 4.11
CA THR A 69 10.38 -8.88 3.62
C THR A 69 10.02 -8.31 2.26
N ASP A 70 9.24 -9.02 1.46
CA ASP A 70 8.89 -8.54 0.12
C ASP A 70 7.92 -7.36 0.18
N VAL A 71 7.01 -7.33 1.17
CA VAL A 71 5.96 -6.32 1.31
C VAL A 71 5.70 -5.96 2.77
N LEU A 72 5.51 -4.65 3.03
CA LEU A 72 4.93 -4.12 4.25
C LEU A 72 3.68 -3.31 3.91
N SER A 73 2.55 -3.68 4.50
CA SER A 73 1.28 -2.96 4.41
C SER A 73 1.03 -2.15 5.68
N PHE A 74 0.55 -0.91 5.51
CA PHE A 74 0.18 0.00 6.60
C PHE A 74 -1.27 0.46 6.39
N PRO A 75 -2.15 0.33 7.40
CA PRO A 75 -3.47 0.94 7.33
C PRO A 75 -3.33 2.47 7.34
N ALA A 76 -4.22 3.15 6.62
CA ALA A 76 -4.26 4.62 6.61
C ALA A 76 -4.79 5.20 7.94
N GLU A 77 -5.64 4.44 8.62
CA GLU A 77 -6.28 4.83 9.87
C GLU A 77 -5.67 4.09 11.06
N GLU A 78 -5.75 4.71 12.23
CA GLU A 78 -5.30 4.14 13.50
C GLU A 78 -6.19 2.96 13.93
N LYS A 79 -5.67 2.08 14.79
CA LYS A 79 -6.43 0.91 15.28
C LYS A 79 -7.80 1.29 15.87
N ASP A 80 -7.86 2.40 16.60
CA ASP A 80 -9.06 2.88 17.28
C ASP A 80 -10.18 3.28 16.31
N PHE A 81 -9.85 3.59 15.04
CA PHE A 81 -10.82 3.78 13.97
C PHE A 81 -11.59 2.48 13.68
N PHE A 82 -10.89 1.35 13.67
CA PHE A 82 -11.48 0.03 13.41
C PHE A 82 -12.24 -0.54 14.61
N ASP A 83 -11.89 -0.15 15.83
CA ASP A 83 -12.57 -0.61 17.06
C ASP A 83 -14.00 -0.06 17.21
N LYS A 84 -14.27 1.15 16.67
CA LYS A 84 -15.64 1.70 16.62
C LYS A 84 -16.55 0.95 15.64
N ASP A 85 -16.00 0.44 14.54
CA ASP A 85 -16.77 -0.24 13.48
C ASP A 85 -16.88 -1.76 13.65
N LEU A 86 -16.03 -2.40 14.44
CA LEU A 86 -16.22 -3.80 14.86
C LEU A 86 -17.50 -3.98 15.70
N LYS A 87 -17.91 -2.96 16.47
CA LYS A 87 -19.20 -2.93 17.16
C LYS A 87 -20.40 -2.77 16.21
N SER A 88 -20.20 -2.27 14.99
CA SER A 88 -21.26 -1.98 14.01
C SER A 88 -21.52 -3.11 12.99
N LYS A 89 -20.81 -4.25 13.08
CA LYS A 89 -20.97 -5.45 12.21
C LYS A 89 -20.92 -5.12 10.70
N LYS A 90 -20.12 -4.15 10.26
CA LYS A 90 -19.91 -3.86 8.82
C LYS A 90 -18.44 -3.96 8.38
N LYS A 91 -18.08 -5.22 8.09
CA LYS A 91 -17.29 -5.67 6.93
C LYS A 91 -15.74 -5.76 7.04
N TYR A 92 -15.24 -6.67 6.19
CA TYR A 92 -13.99 -7.46 6.22
C TYR A 92 -12.67 -6.67 6.10
N ILE A 93 -11.68 -7.06 6.92
CA ILE A 93 -10.27 -6.72 6.75
C ILE A 93 -9.67 -7.72 5.76
N LEU A 94 -9.15 -7.23 4.62
CA LEU A 94 -8.29 -8.01 3.74
C LEU A 94 -6.86 -7.88 4.27
N GLU A 95 -6.32 -8.94 4.87
CA GLU A 95 -4.88 -9.05 5.06
C GLU A 95 -4.24 -9.47 3.73
N MET A 96 -3.37 -8.62 3.21
CA MET A 96 -2.41 -8.93 2.14
C MET A 96 -1.02 -8.46 2.56
#